data_AF-A0A3P7KMW2-F1
#
_entry.id   AF-A0A3P7KMW2-F1
#
_cell.length_a   1.000
_cell.length_b   1.000
_cell.length_c   1.000
_cell.angle_alpha   90.00
_cell.angle_beta   90.00
_cell.angle_gamma   90.00
#
_symmetry.space_group_name_H-M   'P 1'
#
loop_
_entity.id
_entity.type
_entity.pdbx_description
1 polymer ?
#
loop_
_entity_poly.entity_id
_entity_poly.type
_entity_poly.pdbx_seq_one_letter_code
_entity_poly.pdbx_strand_id
1 'polypeptide(L)'
;MYGNEFQISSDNVSARDRLNNAFSTAENEFGVSRLLDAEDVDVDVPDEKSIITYVSSLYNALPHGSEMSKYEDLMYEYEREASEWLQWAEGAISVMEDRQLPTNLVELRRLENSLERFKAEDLPPKAREKQRLADHFMELHRLFEHTGHLRIAPELNSQSLDRVWQRLLRSLDQRSAVIEEQAAVQGSTTDIISRLARGIGITNEKLDHILNRIEDAESRIETSRPADLQRLIDAVIDDLVALEAPILSFFEDVEQLKRMRHLEANDYHQQVYGLEQRRQAYLSRLRTQFVTHLGIRTEQLLRESEQRRESVRRTTFGRVEDCIQWIRSRLEKLSEMEFVEDLEQLENMFEEHKVDNHEIQDFRQNVDECIARQAEIVAEDTHEYCELLSILESEYQQLRDLSAGRMLDLDTLIAFIRGAQHEIVWINGREDIEVTRNWSDISQLDLPMLQNYYKQLLHEIELREPRFNDVHNKGAALLNQGHPAIHVIEFYLNAMQRKWDWLLALSKCLEQHLRDALNLHSNEVEYSIILNCSRWQNYDELKNLAPTV
;
A
#
# COMPACT_ATOMS: atom_id res chain seq x y z
N MET A 1 -35.77 32.07 -24.24
CA MET A 1 -37.12 31.98 -24.84
C MET A 1 -37.06 30.83 -25.82
N TYR A 2 -37.97 29.87 -25.64
CA TYR A 2 -38.51 28.86 -26.56
C TYR A 2 -37.76 28.68 -27.89
N GLY A 3 -37.26 27.51 -28.27
CA GLY A 3 -37.83 26.19 -28.11
C GLY A 3 -37.93 25.58 -29.50
N ASN A 4 -37.01 24.67 -29.80
CA ASN A 4 -37.16 23.57 -30.75
C ASN A 4 -35.81 22.87 -30.81
N GLU A 5 -35.66 21.91 -29.90
CA GLU A 5 -34.66 20.86 -30.01
C GLU A 5 -34.74 20.27 -31.43
N PHE A 6 -33.57 20.03 -31.99
CA PHE A 6 -33.35 19.31 -33.25
C PHE A 6 -33.94 17.88 -33.16
N GLN A 7 -35.27 17.76 -33.28
CA GLN A 7 -35.99 16.53 -33.60
C GLN A 7 -35.79 16.21 -35.09
N ILE A 8 -34.56 15.91 -35.51
CA ILE A 8 -34.27 15.50 -36.89
C ILE A 8 -34.07 13.97 -36.99
N SER A 9 -33.88 13.27 -35.87
CA SER A 9 -33.61 11.82 -35.86
C SER A 9 -34.45 11.03 -34.84
N SER A 10 -35.76 11.31 -34.74
CA SER A 10 -36.70 10.36 -34.13
C SER A 10 -37.52 9.70 -35.24
N ASP A 11 -37.66 8.36 -35.22
CA ASP A 11 -38.41 7.55 -36.21
C ASP A 11 -39.89 7.92 -36.40
N ASN A 12 -40.39 8.92 -35.66
CA ASN A 12 -41.79 9.36 -35.63
C ASN A 12 -42.10 10.64 -36.44
N VAL A 13 -41.13 11.22 -37.16
CA VAL A 13 -41.34 12.46 -37.94
C VAL A 13 -41.48 12.15 -39.43
N SER A 14 -42.54 12.64 -40.07
CA SER A 14 -42.83 12.45 -41.50
C SER A 14 -41.72 13.05 -42.38
N ALA A 15 -41.50 12.47 -43.57
CA ALA A 15 -40.56 13.00 -44.56
C ALA A 15 -40.86 14.47 -44.91
N ARG A 16 -42.15 14.83 -45.02
CA ARG A 16 -42.59 16.21 -45.28
C ARG A 16 -42.23 17.17 -44.17
N ASP A 17 -42.38 16.76 -42.91
CA ASP A 17 -42.05 17.61 -41.77
C ASP A 17 -40.55 17.84 -41.66
N ARG A 18 -39.74 16.82 -41.98
CA ARG A 18 -38.28 16.95 -42.07
C ARG A 18 -37.85 17.90 -43.18
N LEU A 19 -38.47 17.81 -44.36
CA LEU A 19 -38.20 18.69 -45.49
C LEU A 19 -38.63 20.14 -45.19
N ASN A 20 -39.81 20.33 -44.62
CA ASN A 20 -40.29 21.66 -44.20
C ASN A 20 -39.37 22.28 -43.15
N ASN A 21 -38.89 21.50 -42.19
CA ASN A 21 -37.93 21.97 -41.20
C ASN A 21 -36.62 22.37 -41.87
N ALA A 22 -36.05 21.48 -42.71
CA ALA A 22 -34.82 21.76 -43.44
C ALA A 22 -34.90 23.02 -44.32
N PHE A 23 -36.01 23.23 -45.03
CA PHE A 23 -36.22 24.43 -45.83
C PHE A 23 -36.37 25.69 -44.96
N SER A 24 -37.09 25.58 -43.85
CA SER A 24 -37.25 26.70 -42.90
C SER A 24 -35.92 27.09 -42.26
N THR A 25 -35.09 26.11 -41.88
CA THR A 25 -33.74 26.36 -41.36
C THR A 25 -32.84 27.01 -42.43
N ALA A 26 -32.86 26.49 -43.66
CA ALA A 26 -32.10 27.05 -44.77
C ALA A 26 -32.46 28.51 -45.07
N GLU A 27 -33.75 28.85 -45.01
CA GLU A 27 -34.24 30.21 -45.24
C GLU A 27 -33.91 31.14 -44.07
N ASN A 28 -34.14 30.69 -42.83
CA ASN A 28 -33.95 31.53 -41.65
C ASN A 28 -32.48 31.73 -41.26
N GLU A 29 -31.64 30.69 -41.38
CA GLU A 29 -30.25 30.73 -40.92
C GLU A 29 -29.26 31.07 -42.04
N PHE A 30 -29.54 30.62 -43.27
CA PHE A 30 -28.63 30.78 -44.41
C PHE A 30 -29.18 31.70 -45.51
N GLY A 31 -30.39 32.25 -45.32
CA GLY A 31 -31.01 33.19 -46.27
C GLY A 31 -31.36 32.56 -47.63
N VAL A 32 -31.38 31.23 -47.73
CA VAL A 32 -31.70 30.51 -48.97
C VAL A 32 -33.21 30.56 -49.15
N SER A 33 -33.67 31.29 -50.17
CA SER A 33 -35.11 31.38 -50.46
C SER A 33 -35.69 30.00 -50.67
N ARG A 34 -36.85 29.73 -50.05
CA ARG A 34 -37.57 28.47 -50.21
C ARG A 34 -38.12 28.36 -51.64
N LEU A 35 -37.40 27.62 -52.50
CA LEU A 35 -37.78 27.40 -53.91
C LEU A 35 -38.57 26.09 -54.12
N LEU A 36 -38.66 25.25 -53.09
CA LEU A 36 -39.32 23.95 -53.11
C LEU A 36 -40.30 23.85 -51.95
N ASP A 37 -41.45 23.25 -52.22
CA ASP A 37 -42.37 22.82 -51.18
C ASP A 37 -42.18 21.35 -50.86
N ALA A 38 -42.35 20.99 -49.59
CA ALA A 38 -42.12 19.62 -49.11
C ALA A 38 -43.04 18.60 -49.79
N GLU A 39 -44.22 19.04 -50.26
CA GLU A 39 -45.16 18.20 -51.01
C GLU A 39 -44.72 17.90 -52.44
N ASP A 40 -43.92 18.78 -53.06
CA ASP A 40 -43.39 18.60 -54.42
C ASP A 40 -42.13 17.73 -54.46
N VAL A 41 -41.49 17.56 -53.31
CA VAL A 41 -40.29 16.73 -53.13
C VAL A 41 -40.63 15.35 -52.58
N ASP A 42 -41.62 15.26 -51.68
CA ASP A 42 -42.10 13.99 -51.11
C ASP A 42 -43.15 13.32 -52.02
N VAL A 43 -42.67 12.92 -53.21
CA VAL A 43 -43.38 12.18 -54.27
C VAL A 43 -42.47 11.10 -54.84
N ASP A 44 -43.04 10.09 -55.51
CA ASP A 44 -42.28 8.93 -56.03
C ASP A 44 -41.16 9.32 -57.02
N VAL A 45 -41.36 10.39 -57.80
CA VAL A 45 -40.36 10.92 -58.75
C VAL A 45 -40.39 12.46 -58.71
N PRO A 46 -39.54 13.10 -57.90
CA PRO A 46 -39.48 14.55 -57.82
C PRO A 46 -38.72 15.16 -59.01
N ASP A 47 -38.97 16.45 -59.30
CA ASP A 47 -38.29 17.13 -60.40
C ASP A 47 -36.81 17.38 -60.09
N GLU A 48 -35.95 16.61 -60.74
CA GLU A 48 -34.50 16.64 -60.56
C GLU A 48 -33.92 18.03 -60.82
N LYS A 49 -34.45 18.77 -61.81
CA LYS A 49 -33.94 20.10 -62.15
C LYS A 49 -34.22 21.11 -61.03
N SER A 50 -35.41 21.06 -60.44
CA SER A 50 -35.79 21.91 -59.30
C SER A 50 -35.01 21.54 -58.04
N ILE A 51 -34.82 20.24 -57.76
CA ILE A 51 -33.97 19.79 -56.65
C ILE A 51 -32.53 20.27 -56.83
N ILE A 52 -31.93 20.04 -58.00
CA ILE A 52 -30.55 20.48 -58.28
C ILE A 52 -30.43 21.99 -58.13
N THR A 53 -31.42 22.76 -58.59
CA THR A 53 -31.41 24.22 -58.48
C THR A 53 -31.43 24.67 -57.01
N TYR A 54 -32.30 24.07 -56.20
CA TYR A 54 -32.37 24.38 -54.77
C TYR A 54 -31.12 23.94 -54.02
N VAL A 55 -30.64 22.72 -54.24
CA VAL A 55 -29.39 22.22 -53.64
C VAL A 55 -28.19 23.06 -54.09
N SER A 56 -28.18 23.56 -55.33
CA SER A 56 -27.14 24.50 -55.79
C SER A 56 -27.23 25.85 -55.10
N SER A 57 -28.44 26.37 -54.86
CA SER A 57 -28.62 27.60 -54.06
C SER A 57 -28.18 27.41 -52.61
N LEU A 58 -28.44 26.23 -52.03
CA LEU A 58 -27.98 25.86 -50.71
C LEU A 58 -26.45 25.77 -50.68
N TYR A 59 -25.84 25.09 -51.66
CA TYR A 59 -24.39 24.97 -51.80
C TYR A 59 -23.70 26.34 -51.95
N ASN A 60 -24.32 27.27 -52.68
CA ASN A 60 -23.81 28.64 -52.86
C ASN A 60 -23.96 29.52 -51.61
N ALA A 61 -24.94 29.24 -50.76
CA ALA A 61 -25.15 29.97 -49.52
C ALA A 61 -24.36 29.39 -48.34
N LEU A 62 -23.98 28.11 -48.42
CA LEU A 62 -23.13 27.47 -47.43
C LEU A 62 -21.66 27.89 -47.62
N PRO A 63 -20.89 27.98 -46.52
CA PRO A 63 -19.45 28.22 -46.56
C PRO A 63 -18.71 27.32 -47.57
N HIS A 64 -18.03 27.92 -48.53
CA HIS A 64 -17.15 27.19 -49.44
C HIS A 64 -15.82 26.81 -48.76
N GLY A 65 -15.06 25.87 -49.34
CA GLY A 65 -13.88 25.23 -48.73
C GLY A 65 -12.79 26.14 -48.13
N SER A 66 -12.78 27.45 -48.45
CA SER A 66 -11.90 28.44 -47.82
C SER A 66 -12.18 28.69 -46.33
N GLU A 67 -13.42 28.50 -45.87
CA GLU A 67 -13.74 28.66 -44.43
C GLU A 67 -13.44 27.39 -43.64
N MET A 68 -13.63 26.21 -44.24
CA MET A 68 -13.17 24.94 -43.67
C MET A 68 -11.64 24.91 -43.49
N SER A 69 -10.88 25.47 -44.45
CA SER A 69 -9.42 25.62 -44.34
C SER A 69 -9.00 26.42 -43.11
N LYS A 70 -9.72 27.47 -42.72
CA LYS A 70 -9.36 28.29 -41.54
C LYS A 70 -9.48 27.50 -40.24
N TYR A 71 -10.44 26.59 -40.17
CA TYR A 71 -10.63 25.72 -39.01
C TYR A 71 -9.62 24.59 -38.97
N GLU A 72 -9.24 24.04 -40.13
CA GLU A 72 -8.12 23.10 -40.24
C GLU A 72 -6.79 23.76 -39.83
N ASP A 73 -6.56 25.01 -40.25
CA ASP A 73 -5.39 25.80 -39.84
C ASP A 73 -5.35 26.04 -38.33
N LEU A 74 -6.50 26.39 -37.73
CA LEU A 74 -6.63 26.62 -36.28
C LEU A 74 -6.34 25.35 -35.47
N MET A 75 -6.85 24.21 -35.91
CA MET A 75 -6.58 22.91 -35.28
C MET A 75 -5.10 22.50 -35.45
N TYR A 76 -4.52 22.72 -36.62
CA TYR A 76 -3.10 22.45 -36.87
C TYR A 76 -2.19 23.33 -36.00
N GLU A 77 -2.50 24.61 -35.86
CA GLU A 77 -1.77 25.53 -34.99
C GLU A 77 -1.84 25.08 -33.53
N TYR A 78 -3.03 24.68 -33.05
CA TYR A 78 -3.18 24.10 -31.72
C TYR A 78 -2.33 22.84 -31.55
N GLU A 79 -2.43 21.87 -32.46
CA GLU A 79 -1.70 20.61 -32.36
C GLU A 79 -0.18 20.84 -32.34
N ARG A 80 0.32 21.76 -33.15
CA ARG A 80 1.73 22.15 -33.16
C ARG A 80 2.15 22.74 -31.82
N GLU A 81 1.45 23.77 -31.33
CA GLU A 81 1.81 24.42 -30.06
C GLU A 81 1.69 23.46 -28.86
N ALA A 82 0.64 22.64 -28.84
CA ALA A 82 0.43 21.65 -27.79
C ALA A 82 1.52 20.56 -27.81
N SER A 83 1.96 20.12 -28.99
CA SER A 83 3.04 19.14 -29.13
C SER A 83 4.39 19.69 -28.67
N GLU A 84 4.72 20.94 -29.03
CA GLU A 84 5.95 21.60 -28.58
C GLU A 84 5.97 21.80 -27.07
N TRP A 85 4.85 22.21 -26.48
CA TRP A 85 4.70 22.35 -25.04
C TRP A 85 4.82 20.99 -24.33
N LEU A 86 4.16 19.96 -24.86
CA LEU A 86 4.22 18.60 -24.32
C LEU A 86 5.65 18.04 -24.36
N GLN A 87 6.35 18.23 -25.47
CA GLN A 87 7.76 17.83 -25.63
C GLN A 87 8.66 18.52 -24.60
N TRP A 88 8.46 19.83 -24.37
CA TRP A 88 9.19 20.56 -23.34
C TRP A 88 8.90 19.99 -21.95
N ALA A 89 7.62 19.74 -21.63
CA ALA A 89 7.20 19.26 -20.32
C ALA A 89 7.76 17.85 -20.03
N GLU A 90 7.70 16.93 -20.99
CA GLU A 90 8.30 15.59 -20.86
C GLU A 90 9.83 15.66 -20.73
N GLY A 91 10.49 16.57 -21.45
CA GLY A 91 11.93 16.82 -21.30
C GLY A 91 12.29 17.33 -19.89
N ALA A 92 11.52 18.27 -19.36
CA ALA A 92 11.69 18.78 -18.01
C ALA A 92 11.44 17.68 -16.95
N ILE A 93 10.40 16.87 -17.13
CA ILE A 93 10.12 15.71 -16.27
C ILE A 93 11.30 14.75 -16.27
N SER A 94 11.89 14.44 -17.43
CA SER A 94 13.06 13.56 -17.51
C SER A 94 14.25 14.08 -16.72
N VAL A 95 14.47 15.40 -16.68
CA VAL A 95 15.53 16.01 -15.86
C VAL A 95 15.16 15.94 -14.38
N MET A 96 13.89 16.15 -14.03
CA MET A 96 13.44 16.10 -12.64
C MET A 96 13.50 14.68 -12.06
N GLU A 97 13.19 13.67 -12.87
CA GLU A 97 13.18 12.25 -12.49
C GLU A 97 14.57 11.58 -12.52
N ASP A 98 15.64 12.32 -12.84
CA ASP A 98 17.00 11.80 -12.78
C ASP A 98 17.39 11.42 -11.33
N ARG A 99 17.65 10.14 -11.11
CA ARG A 99 17.93 9.58 -9.78
C ARG A 99 19.38 9.77 -9.33
N GLN A 100 20.26 10.25 -10.21
CA GLN A 100 21.66 10.42 -9.88
C GLN A 100 21.87 11.75 -9.15
N LEU A 101 22.22 11.67 -7.87
CA LEU A 101 22.53 12.83 -7.04
C LEU A 101 24.02 12.91 -6.74
N PRO A 102 24.61 14.12 -6.79
CA PRO A 102 25.97 14.34 -6.33
C PRO A 102 26.11 14.01 -4.84
N THR A 103 27.24 13.42 -4.45
CA THR A 103 27.58 13.19 -3.03
C THR A 103 28.27 14.39 -2.37
N ASN A 104 28.74 15.35 -3.17
CA ASN A 104 29.42 16.55 -2.70
C ASN A 104 28.40 17.66 -2.39
N LEU A 105 28.47 18.21 -1.17
CA LEU A 105 27.64 19.33 -0.71
C LEU A 105 27.67 20.55 -1.64
N VAL A 106 28.83 20.89 -2.21
CA VAL A 106 28.96 22.04 -3.12
C VAL A 106 28.14 21.84 -4.40
N GLU A 107 28.17 20.63 -4.95
CA GLU A 107 27.40 20.28 -6.16
C GLU A 107 25.90 20.16 -5.84
N LEU A 108 25.52 19.67 -4.65
CA LEU A 108 24.13 19.68 -4.18
C LEU A 108 23.58 21.11 -4.08
N ARG A 109 24.33 22.04 -3.48
CA ARG A 109 23.94 23.48 -3.42
C ARG A 109 23.84 24.11 -4.80
N ARG A 110 24.71 23.72 -5.73
CA ARG A 110 24.63 24.18 -7.12
C ARG A 110 23.35 23.69 -7.79
N LEU A 111 22.96 22.44 -7.53
CA LEU A 111 21.73 21.85 -8.06
C LEU A 111 20.47 22.51 -7.44
N GLU A 112 20.46 22.78 -6.13
CA GLU A 112 19.39 23.56 -5.48
C GLU A 112 19.19 24.91 -6.18
N ASN A 113 20.28 25.67 -6.37
CA ASN A 113 20.21 26.97 -7.05
C ASN A 113 19.70 26.84 -8.49
N SER A 114 20.06 25.76 -9.19
CA SER A 114 19.55 25.48 -10.53
C SER A 114 18.04 25.19 -10.54
N LEU A 115 17.52 24.48 -9.54
CA LEU A 115 16.08 24.21 -9.42
C LEU A 115 15.29 25.45 -9.05
N GLU A 116 15.81 26.28 -8.15
CA GLU A 116 15.19 27.56 -7.82
C GLU A 116 15.15 28.50 -9.02
N ARG A 117 16.21 28.49 -9.83
CA ARG A 117 16.23 29.22 -11.09
C ARG A 117 15.18 28.69 -12.09
N PHE A 118 15.06 27.38 -12.24
CA PHE A 118 14.03 26.77 -13.09
C PHE A 118 12.60 27.14 -12.63
N LYS A 119 12.34 27.11 -11.32
CA LYS A 119 11.07 27.54 -10.72
C LYS A 119 10.76 29.01 -11.00
N ALA A 120 11.78 29.88 -10.94
CA ALA A 120 11.61 31.31 -11.08
C ALA A 120 11.54 31.79 -12.55
N GLU A 121 12.34 31.19 -13.44
CA GLU A 121 12.54 31.66 -14.81
C GLU A 121 11.76 30.84 -15.84
N ASP A 122 11.81 29.51 -15.78
CA ASP A 122 11.33 28.62 -16.84
C ASP A 122 9.87 28.17 -16.64
N LEU A 123 9.46 27.93 -15.39
CA LEU A 123 8.14 27.40 -15.07
C LEU A 123 6.99 28.41 -15.30
N PRO A 124 7.08 29.70 -14.91
CA PRO A 124 6.00 30.66 -15.09
C PRO A 124 5.57 30.92 -16.56
N PRO A 125 6.48 31.10 -17.54
CA PRO A 125 6.05 31.27 -18.93
C PRO A 125 5.34 30.02 -19.46
N LYS A 126 5.80 28.82 -19.09
CA LYS A 126 5.19 27.55 -19.52
C LYS A 126 3.82 27.30 -18.89
N ALA A 127 3.59 27.78 -17.67
CA ALA A 127 2.26 27.79 -17.07
C ALA A 127 1.28 28.69 -17.86
N ARG A 128 1.75 29.86 -18.32
CA ARG A 128 0.94 30.77 -19.17
C ARG A 128 0.65 30.18 -20.55
N GLU A 129 1.64 29.54 -21.17
CA GLU A 129 1.45 28.82 -22.44
C GLU A 129 0.42 27.70 -22.29
N LYS A 130 0.49 26.90 -21.22
CA LYS A 130 -0.50 25.86 -20.92
C LYS A 130 -1.91 26.45 -20.77
N GLN A 131 -2.05 27.56 -20.04
CA GLN A 131 -3.36 28.21 -19.89
C GLN A 131 -3.90 28.66 -21.25
N ARG A 132 -3.05 29.28 -22.09
CA ARG A 132 -3.43 29.67 -23.46
C ARG A 132 -3.87 28.46 -24.29
N LEU A 133 -3.17 27.33 -24.19
CA LEU A 133 -3.54 26.09 -24.86
C LEU A 133 -4.89 25.56 -24.36
N ALA A 134 -5.15 25.61 -23.05
CA ALA A 134 -6.44 25.22 -22.50
C ALA A 134 -7.58 26.08 -23.06
N ASP A 135 -7.38 27.40 -23.10
CA ASP A 135 -8.37 28.35 -23.66
C ASP A 135 -8.58 28.09 -25.17
N HIS A 136 -7.51 27.83 -25.93
CA HIS A 136 -7.57 27.50 -27.36
C HIS A 136 -8.32 26.17 -27.59
N PHE A 137 -8.04 25.14 -26.80
CA PHE A 137 -8.73 23.86 -26.88
C PHE A 137 -10.22 24.00 -26.55
N MET A 138 -10.58 24.82 -25.55
CA MET A 138 -11.98 25.08 -25.21
C MET A 138 -12.73 25.75 -26.37
N GLU A 139 -12.09 26.71 -27.05
CA GLU A 139 -12.70 27.34 -28.23
C GLU A 139 -12.88 26.35 -29.38
N LEU A 140 -11.87 25.52 -29.67
CA LEU A 140 -11.99 24.44 -30.66
C LEU A 140 -13.11 23.46 -30.28
N HIS A 141 -13.20 23.05 -29.01
CA HIS A 141 -14.25 22.16 -28.56
C HIS A 141 -15.64 22.81 -28.74
N ARG A 142 -15.80 24.08 -28.36
CA ARG A 142 -17.04 24.86 -28.53
C ARG A 142 -17.49 24.92 -29.99
N LEU A 143 -16.55 25.04 -30.93
CA LEU A 143 -16.84 25.12 -32.36
C LEU A 143 -17.24 23.76 -32.96
N PHE A 144 -16.68 22.65 -32.45
CA PHE A 144 -16.77 21.33 -33.11
C PHE A 144 -17.54 20.25 -32.33
N GLU A 145 -17.95 20.47 -31.08
CA GLU A 145 -18.58 19.46 -30.19
C GLU A 145 -19.76 18.70 -30.85
N HIS A 146 -20.55 19.39 -31.67
CA HIS A 146 -21.76 18.83 -32.30
C HIS A 146 -21.54 18.40 -33.77
N THR A 147 -20.33 18.57 -34.30
CA THR A 147 -20.04 18.42 -35.72
C THR A 147 -19.32 17.10 -36.06
N GLY A 148 -18.77 16.40 -35.06
CA GLY A 148 -17.95 15.20 -35.26
C GLY A 148 -16.61 15.44 -35.97
N HIS A 149 -16.25 16.69 -36.26
CA HIS A 149 -15.05 17.08 -37.03
C HIS A 149 -13.85 17.45 -36.15
N LEU A 150 -13.94 17.34 -34.82
CA LEU A 150 -12.81 17.58 -33.92
C LEU A 150 -11.75 16.46 -34.03
N ARG A 151 -10.71 16.72 -34.82
CA ARG A 151 -9.53 15.87 -35.01
C ARG A 151 -8.35 16.41 -34.22
N ILE A 152 -8.30 16.09 -32.93
CA ILE A 152 -7.14 16.38 -32.07
C ILE A 152 -6.76 15.07 -31.38
N ALA A 153 -5.47 14.73 -31.38
CA ALA A 153 -4.98 13.56 -30.68
C ALA A 153 -5.35 13.58 -29.17
N PRO A 154 -5.77 12.45 -28.56
CA PRO A 154 -6.22 12.42 -27.17
C PRO A 154 -5.13 12.83 -26.16
N GLU A 155 -3.86 12.65 -26.50
CA GLU A 155 -2.71 13.08 -25.69
C GLU A 155 -2.58 14.61 -25.64
N LEU A 156 -3.11 15.31 -26.64
CA LEU A 156 -3.06 16.77 -26.77
C LEU A 156 -4.30 17.44 -26.21
N ASN A 157 -5.26 16.72 -25.63
CA ASN A 157 -6.43 17.36 -25.02
C ASN A 157 -6.05 18.13 -23.74
N SER A 158 -6.88 19.09 -23.33
CA SER A 158 -6.59 19.95 -22.17
C SER A 158 -6.39 19.18 -20.85
N GLN A 159 -7.05 18.03 -20.67
CA GLN A 159 -6.90 17.21 -19.45
C GLN A 159 -5.57 16.45 -19.44
N SER A 160 -5.14 15.94 -20.58
CA SER A 160 -3.86 15.26 -20.77
C SER A 160 -2.69 16.21 -20.50
N LEU A 161 -2.74 17.44 -21.04
CA LEU A 161 -1.73 18.48 -20.75
C LEU A 161 -1.72 18.87 -19.26
N ASP A 162 -2.88 18.93 -18.62
CA ASP A 162 -2.95 19.14 -17.17
C ASP A 162 -2.30 18.01 -16.38
N ARG A 163 -2.56 16.75 -16.72
CA ARG A 163 -1.93 15.59 -16.06
C ARG A 163 -0.40 15.63 -16.17
N VAL A 164 0.14 15.98 -17.33
CA VAL A 164 1.59 16.11 -17.53
C VAL A 164 2.14 17.27 -16.69
N TRP A 165 1.46 18.41 -16.64
CA TRP A 165 1.83 19.52 -15.78
C TRP A 165 1.87 19.13 -14.29
N GLN A 166 0.83 18.45 -13.80
CA GLN A 166 0.79 17.97 -12.42
C GLN A 166 1.88 16.93 -12.13
N ARG A 167 2.27 16.12 -13.12
CA ARG A 167 3.44 15.23 -12.99
C ARG A 167 4.72 16.03 -12.85
N LEU A 168 4.96 17.03 -13.71
CA LEU A 168 6.14 17.89 -13.63
C LEU A 168 6.26 18.57 -12.25
N LEU A 169 5.19 19.17 -11.74
CA LEU A 169 5.20 19.81 -10.42
C LEU A 169 5.55 18.82 -9.31
N ARG A 170 4.93 17.63 -9.31
CA ARG A 170 5.25 16.58 -8.33
C ARG A 170 6.70 16.12 -8.43
N SER A 171 7.22 15.88 -9.64
CA SER A 171 8.61 15.47 -9.83
C SER A 171 9.60 16.56 -9.40
N LEU A 172 9.26 17.83 -9.61
CA LEU A 172 10.05 18.99 -9.16
C LEU A 172 10.07 19.12 -7.62
N ASP A 173 8.92 18.96 -6.96
CA ASP A 173 8.82 19.00 -5.50
C ASP A 173 9.58 17.83 -4.87
N GLN A 174 9.40 16.62 -5.40
CA GLN A 174 10.13 15.43 -4.96
C GLN A 174 11.64 15.61 -5.10
N ARG A 175 12.12 16.09 -6.26
CA ARG A 175 13.56 16.32 -6.46
C ARG A 175 14.10 17.39 -5.52
N SER A 176 13.37 18.49 -5.32
CA SER A 176 13.76 19.55 -4.39
C SER A 176 13.91 19.01 -2.97
N ALA A 177 12.93 18.23 -2.49
CA ALA A 177 12.95 17.66 -1.15
C ALA A 177 14.13 16.70 -0.95
N VAL A 178 14.41 15.82 -1.92
CA VAL A 178 15.52 14.86 -1.81
C VAL A 178 16.87 15.57 -1.80
N ILE A 179 17.04 16.62 -2.61
CA ILE A 179 18.30 17.40 -2.62
C ILE A 179 18.49 18.13 -1.28
N GLU A 180 17.44 18.75 -0.75
CA GLU A 180 17.50 19.47 0.53
C GLU A 180 17.86 18.54 1.69
N GLU A 181 17.23 17.35 1.73
CA GLU A 181 17.52 16.31 2.71
C GLU A 181 18.99 15.84 2.61
N GLN A 182 19.45 15.51 1.40
CA GLN A 182 20.84 15.09 1.18
C GLN A 182 21.84 16.19 1.54
N ALA A 183 21.56 17.46 1.20
CA ALA A 183 22.43 18.58 1.54
C ALA A 183 22.51 18.81 3.06
N ALA A 184 21.39 18.64 3.78
CA ALA A 184 21.37 18.72 5.24
C ALA A 184 22.21 17.62 5.89
N VAL A 185 22.07 16.37 5.43
CA VAL A 185 22.85 15.22 5.93
C VAL A 185 24.34 15.42 5.67
N GLN A 186 24.72 15.83 4.46
CA GLN A 186 26.13 16.10 4.12
C GLN A 186 26.70 17.25 4.95
N GLY A 187 25.95 18.34 5.15
CA GLY A 187 26.36 19.45 6.02
C GLY A 187 26.64 19.00 7.45
N SER A 188 25.68 18.31 8.08
CA SER A 188 25.83 17.77 9.44
C SER A 188 27.04 16.83 9.55
N THR A 189 27.26 15.99 8.54
CA THR A 189 28.38 15.04 8.50
C THR A 189 29.72 15.77 8.49
N THR A 190 29.87 16.81 7.65
CA THR A 190 31.12 17.60 7.57
C THR A 190 31.46 18.32 8.87
N ASP A 191 30.47 18.79 9.61
CA ASP A 191 30.65 19.45 10.91
C ASP A 191 31.12 18.46 11.99
N ILE A 192 30.50 17.27 12.04
CA ILE A 192 30.88 16.21 12.98
C ILE A 192 32.31 15.73 12.71
N ILE A 193 32.65 15.48 11.45
CA ILE A 193 34.00 15.07 11.03
C ILE A 193 35.03 16.13 11.45
N SER A 194 34.74 17.41 11.21
CA SER A 194 35.64 18.51 11.59
C SER A 194 35.85 18.60 13.10
N ARG A 195 34.81 18.33 13.88
CA ARG A 195 34.86 18.30 15.35
C ARG A 195 35.66 17.11 15.85
N LEU A 196 35.41 15.91 15.31
CA LEU A 196 36.13 14.69 15.64
C LEU A 196 37.63 14.82 15.32
N ALA A 197 37.98 15.21 14.10
CA ALA A 197 39.38 15.34 13.67
C ALA A 197 40.16 16.30 14.58
N ARG A 198 39.55 17.45 14.92
CA ARG A 198 40.17 18.44 15.83
C ARG A 198 40.24 17.92 17.27
N GLY A 199 39.14 17.35 17.78
CA GLY A 199 39.03 16.85 19.14
C GLY A 199 39.99 15.70 19.43
N ILE A 200 40.08 14.74 18.50
CA ILE A 200 41.02 13.61 18.57
C ILE A 200 42.46 14.11 18.56
N GLY A 201 42.80 15.09 17.71
CA GLY A 201 44.13 15.70 17.67
C GLY A 201 44.54 16.30 19.02
N ILE A 202 43.68 17.14 19.60
CA ILE A 202 43.93 17.79 20.90
C ILE A 202 44.07 16.75 22.03
N THR A 203 43.22 15.72 22.04
CA THR A 203 43.26 14.68 23.07
C THR A 203 44.52 13.81 22.95
N ASN A 204 44.99 13.52 21.73
CA ASN A 204 46.27 12.84 21.52
C ASN A 204 47.44 13.64 22.09
N GLU A 205 47.53 14.93 21.79
CA GLU A 205 48.60 15.80 22.32
C GLU A 205 48.59 15.82 23.86
N LYS A 206 47.40 15.88 24.47
CA LYS A 206 47.27 15.79 25.94
C LYS A 206 47.75 14.44 26.48
N LEU A 207 47.40 13.34 25.83
CA LEU A 207 47.87 12.00 26.23
C LEU A 207 49.39 11.85 26.09
N ASP A 208 50.00 12.45 25.06
CA ASP A 208 51.47 12.46 24.91
C ASP A 208 52.14 13.26 26.05
N HIS A 209 51.59 14.41 26.43
CA HIS A 209 52.09 15.18 27.57
C HIS A 209 51.94 14.43 28.89
N ILE A 210 50.81 13.74 29.08
CA ILE A 210 50.58 12.88 30.25
C ILE A 210 51.60 11.74 30.30
N LEU A 211 51.86 11.07 29.18
CA LEU A 211 52.85 9.99 29.12
C LEU A 211 54.24 10.46 29.56
N ASN A 212 54.71 11.60 29.05
CA ASN A 212 56.00 12.18 29.45
C ASN A 212 56.07 12.46 30.95
N ARG A 213 54.96 12.90 31.57
CA ARG A 213 54.89 13.12 33.02
C ARG A 213 54.90 11.83 33.82
N ILE A 214 54.27 10.76 33.30
CA ILE A 214 54.32 9.43 33.92
C ILE A 214 55.76 8.91 33.89
N GLU A 215 56.45 9.03 32.76
CA GLU A 215 57.85 8.59 32.63
C GLU A 215 58.82 9.41 33.51
N ASP A 216 58.61 10.73 33.61
CA ASP A 216 59.36 11.58 34.54
C ASP A 216 59.13 11.16 36.00
N ALA A 217 57.88 10.86 36.38
CA ALA A 217 57.55 10.36 37.71
C ALA A 217 58.26 9.03 38.01
N GLU A 218 58.26 8.11 37.04
CA GLU A 218 58.91 6.81 37.14
C GLU A 218 60.43 6.94 37.32
N SER A 219 61.08 7.84 36.58
CA SER A 219 62.53 8.09 36.70
C SER A 219 62.95 8.62 38.08
N ARG A 220 62.01 9.20 38.83
CA ARG A 220 62.23 9.85 40.13
C ARG A 220 61.82 9.00 41.32
N ILE A 221 61.35 7.78 41.10
CA ILE A 221 60.84 6.87 42.14
C ILE A 221 61.82 6.68 43.29
N GLU A 222 63.11 6.48 43.00
CA GLU A 222 64.13 6.20 44.01
C GLU A 222 64.74 7.47 44.64
N THR A 223 64.57 8.62 44.00
CA THR A 223 65.28 9.86 44.35
C THR A 223 64.38 10.91 45.02
N SER A 224 63.06 10.82 44.82
CA SER A 224 62.09 11.80 45.32
C SER A 224 61.41 11.36 46.60
N ARG A 225 60.89 12.33 47.37
CA ARG A 225 60.09 12.04 48.55
C ARG A 225 58.72 11.47 48.14
N PRO A 226 58.18 10.47 48.85
CA PRO A 226 56.89 9.86 48.52
C PRO A 226 55.74 10.86 48.42
N ALA A 227 55.72 11.91 49.25
CA ALA A 227 54.67 12.93 49.24
C ALA A 227 54.69 13.83 47.98
N ASP A 228 55.88 14.11 47.44
CA ASP A 228 56.01 14.92 46.23
C ASP A 228 55.63 14.10 44.98
N LEU A 229 56.01 12.82 44.99
CA LEU A 229 55.63 11.85 43.96
C LEU A 229 54.12 11.62 43.95
N GLN A 230 53.49 11.51 45.12
CA GLN A 230 52.04 11.38 45.26
C GLN A 230 51.30 12.58 44.66
N ARG A 231 51.72 13.83 44.95
CA ARG A 231 51.10 15.02 44.37
C ARG A 231 51.20 15.08 42.84
N LEU A 232 52.34 14.65 42.28
CA LEU A 232 52.53 14.61 40.84
C LEU A 232 51.59 13.58 40.20
N ILE A 233 51.48 12.40 40.81
CA ILE A 233 50.58 11.33 40.35
C ILE A 233 49.12 11.77 40.44
N ASP A 234 48.70 12.37 41.55
CA ASP A 234 47.33 12.90 41.72
C ASP A 234 47.00 13.89 40.58
N ALA A 235 47.91 14.81 40.28
CA ALA A 235 47.73 15.76 39.17
C ALA A 235 47.73 15.09 37.78
N VAL A 236 48.41 13.94 37.60
CA VAL A 236 48.35 13.18 36.34
C VAL A 236 47.01 12.45 36.22
N ILE A 237 46.50 11.91 37.32
CA ILE A 237 45.20 11.24 37.38
C ILE A 237 44.08 12.23 37.07
N ASP A 238 44.10 13.43 37.68
CA ASP A 238 43.10 14.46 37.43
C ASP A 238 43.03 14.83 35.94
N ASP A 239 44.20 14.95 35.27
CA ASP A 239 44.25 15.21 33.84
C ASP A 239 43.73 14.03 33.00
N LEU A 240 43.99 12.77 33.40
CA LEU A 240 43.43 11.58 32.75
C LEU A 240 41.91 11.47 32.93
N VAL A 241 41.38 11.85 34.09
CA VAL A 241 39.93 11.88 34.37
C VAL A 241 39.26 12.98 33.55
N ALA A 242 39.88 14.15 33.43
CA ALA A 242 39.37 15.25 32.62
C ALA A 242 39.23 14.92 31.13
N LEU A 243 39.91 13.87 30.64
CA LEU A 243 39.78 13.38 29.26
C LEU A 243 38.57 12.48 29.03
N GLU A 244 37.90 11.98 30.07
CA GLU A 244 36.76 11.07 29.95
C GLU A 244 35.59 11.69 29.20
N ALA A 245 35.12 12.85 29.65
CA ALA A 245 33.97 13.52 29.04
C ALA A 245 34.21 13.89 27.56
N PRO A 246 35.38 14.44 27.16
CA PRO A 246 35.71 14.63 25.75
C PRO A 246 35.67 13.32 24.93
N ILE A 247 36.24 12.23 25.44
CA ILE A 247 36.27 10.95 24.73
C ILE A 247 34.85 10.37 24.57
N LEU A 248 34.02 10.46 25.60
CA LEU A 248 32.61 10.05 25.53
C LEU A 248 31.83 10.86 24.47
N SER A 249 32.02 12.18 24.44
CA SER A 249 31.41 13.03 23.41
C SER A 249 31.85 12.64 21.99
N PHE A 250 33.09 12.17 21.80
CA PHE A 250 33.53 11.67 20.50
C PHE A 250 32.85 10.35 20.12
N PHE A 251 32.57 9.46 21.08
CA PHE A 251 31.78 8.25 20.81
C PHE A 251 30.36 8.60 20.39
N GLU A 252 29.73 9.60 21.00
CA GLU A 252 28.39 10.09 20.60
C GLU A 252 28.40 10.62 19.16
N ASP A 253 29.40 11.44 18.81
CA ASP A 253 29.62 11.96 17.45
C ASP A 253 29.84 10.81 16.44
N VAL A 254 30.60 9.77 16.80
CA VAL A 254 30.81 8.57 15.97
C VAL A 254 29.53 7.75 15.78
N GLU A 255 28.73 7.57 16.82
CA GLU A 255 27.44 6.88 16.71
C GLU A 255 26.47 7.67 15.82
N GLN A 256 26.51 9.00 15.86
CA GLN A 256 25.77 9.82 14.91
C GLN A 256 26.25 9.61 13.46
N LEU A 257 27.56 9.51 13.21
CA LEU A 257 28.10 9.15 11.88
C LEU A 257 27.66 7.76 11.42
N LYS A 258 27.60 6.77 12.33
CA LYS A 258 27.11 5.41 12.02
C LYS A 258 25.63 5.40 11.64
N ARG A 259 24.79 6.15 12.37
CA ARG A 259 23.36 6.32 12.03
C ARG A 259 23.20 6.94 10.63
N MET A 260 24.08 7.86 10.25
CA MET A 260 24.13 8.47 8.92
C MET A 260 24.86 7.60 7.87
N ARG A 261 25.33 6.39 8.22
CA ARG A 261 26.05 5.45 7.35
C ARG A 261 27.30 6.04 6.68
N HIS A 262 28.02 6.92 7.38
CA HIS A 262 29.25 7.50 6.85
C HIS A 262 30.36 6.44 6.71
N LEU A 263 31.10 6.46 5.59
CA LEU A 263 32.12 5.46 5.26
C LEU A 263 33.28 5.43 6.28
N GLU A 264 33.71 6.60 6.76
CA GLU A 264 34.82 6.73 7.71
C GLU A 264 34.38 6.55 9.18
N ALA A 265 33.12 6.23 9.46
CA ALA A 265 32.62 6.13 10.84
C ALA A 265 33.39 5.09 11.66
N ASN A 266 33.77 3.97 11.04
CA ASN A 266 34.57 2.93 11.68
C ASN A 266 36.01 3.37 11.94
N ASP A 267 36.59 4.16 11.03
CA ASP A 267 37.95 4.68 11.19
C ASP A 267 38.01 5.67 12.37
N TYR A 268 37.01 6.55 12.49
CA TYR A 268 36.89 7.44 13.65
C TYR A 268 36.60 6.65 14.93
N HIS A 269 35.75 5.61 14.88
CA HIS A 269 35.51 4.74 16.03
C HIS A 269 36.82 4.11 16.53
N GLN A 270 37.64 3.58 15.63
CA GLN A 270 38.93 2.98 15.96
C GLN A 270 39.90 4.00 16.57
N GLN A 271 39.93 5.23 16.04
CA GLN A 271 40.76 6.31 16.59
C GLN A 271 40.33 6.69 18.02
N VAL A 272 39.03 6.92 18.23
CA VAL A 272 38.46 7.27 19.56
C VAL A 272 38.67 6.12 20.55
N TYR A 273 38.45 4.89 20.12
CA TYR A 273 38.73 3.70 20.92
C TYR A 273 40.22 3.60 21.31
N GLY A 274 41.13 3.94 20.39
CA GLY A 274 42.56 4.04 20.68
C GLY A 274 42.91 5.08 21.74
N LEU A 275 42.22 6.24 21.76
CA LEU A 275 42.37 7.23 22.83
C LEU A 275 41.96 6.66 24.19
N GLU A 276 40.81 6.00 24.25
CA GLU A 276 40.31 5.40 25.49
C GLU A 276 41.24 4.28 25.98
N GLN A 277 41.70 3.41 25.08
CA GLN A 277 42.69 2.39 25.41
C GLN A 277 44.00 2.98 25.97
N ARG A 278 44.53 4.05 25.37
CA ARG A 278 45.73 4.74 25.88
C ARG A 278 45.47 5.32 27.27
N ARG A 279 44.33 5.98 27.47
CA ARG A 279 43.91 6.53 28.77
C ARG A 279 43.87 5.43 29.84
N GLN A 280 43.21 4.30 29.56
CA GLN A 280 43.19 3.15 30.46
C GLN A 280 44.58 2.55 30.70
N ALA A 281 45.41 2.44 29.66
CA ALA A 281 46.76 1.90 29.80
C ALA A 281 47.61 2.75 30.74
N TYR A 282 47.47 4.08 30.68
CA TYR A 282 48.17 5.00 31.58
C TYR A 282 47.68 4.89 33.02
N LEU A 283 46.36 4.84 33.25
CA LEU A 283 45.80 4.58 34.59
C LEU A 283 46.27 3.23 35.15
N SER A 284 46.32 2.18 34.32
CA SER A 284 46.80 0.85 34.70
C SER A 284 48.31 0.84 35.02
N ARG A 285 49.11 1.54 34.22
CA ARG A 285 50.56 1.71 34.45
C ARG A 285 50.81 2.42 35.78
N LEU A 286 50.07 3.50 36.06
CA LEU A 286 50.12 4.22 37.33
C LEU A 286 49.72 3.31 38.51
N ARG A 287 48.65 2.51 38.36
CA ARG A 287 48.23 1.56 39.38
C ARG A 287 49.33 0.55 39.71
N THR A 288 49.92 -0.07 38.69
CA THR A 288 50.95 -1.10 38.88
C THR A 288 52.24 -0.52 39.48
N GLN A 289 52.73 0.61 38.95
CA GLN A 289 53.99 1.18 39.41
C GLN A 289 53.90 1.83 40.80
N PHE A 290 52.76 2.43 41.17
CA PHE A 290 52.69 3.24 42.40
C PHE A 290 51.87 2.60 43.52
N VAL A 291 50.75 1.94 43.20
CA VAL A 291 49.90 1.28 44.21
C VAL A 291 50.51 -0.06 44.63
N THR A 292 50.95 -0.90 43.68
CA THR A 292 51.49 -2.23 44.00
C THR A 292 52.98 -2.24 44.34
N HIS A 293 53.83 -1.43 43.69
CA HIS A 293 55.28 -1.45 43.94
C HIS A 293 55.74 -0.48 45.04
N LEU A 294 55.12 0.69 45.17
CA LEU A 294 55.56 1.74 46.11
C LEU A 294 54.65 1.91 47.33
N GLY A 295 53.53 1.18 47.38
CA GLY A 295 52.54 1.31 48.45
C GLY A 295 51.91 2.69 48.56
N ILE A 296 52.02 3.51 47.49
CA ILE A 296 51.44 4.85 47.43
C ILE A 296 49.94 4.67 47.19
N ARG A 297 49.15 4.91 48.24
CA ARG A 297 47.70 4.82 48.19
C ARG A 297 47.12 6.16 47.70
N THR A 298 46.93 6.26 46.40
CA THR A 298 46.03 7.26 45.83
C THR A 298 44.60 6.75 45.98
N GLU A 299 43.78 7.38 46.83
CA GLU A 299 42.36 7.01 47.02
C GLU A 299 41.57 7.00 45.71
N GLN A 300 41.97 7.85 44.76
CA GLN A 300 41.34 8.01 43.45
C GLN A 300 41.49 6.74 42.58
N LEU A 301 42.70 6.18 42.46
CA LEU A 301 42.92 4.94 41.68
C LEU A 301 42.20 3.71 42.27
N LEU A 302 42.05 3.64 43.60
CA LEU A 302 41.32 2.56 44.27
C LEU A 302 39.81 2.66 44.00
N ARG A 303 39.24 3.86 44.16
CA ARG A 303 37.82 4.12 43.82
C ARG A 303 37.53 3.87 42.35
N GLU A 304 38.38 4.34 41.44
CA GLU A 304 38.25 4.05 40.01
C GLU A 304 38.35 2.55 39.69
N SER A 305 39.17 1.80 40.43
CA SER A 305 39.28 0.35 40.23
C SER A 305 38.02 -0.40 40.64
N GLU A 306 37.42 -0.03 41.77
CA GLU A 306 36.14 -0.57 42.21
C GLU A 306 35.00 -0.13 41.28
N GLN A 307 34.93 1.15 40.93
CA GLN A 307 33.92 1.70 40.02
C GLN A 307 33.98 1.05 38.63
N ARG A 308 35.17 0.78 38.09
CA ARG A 308 35.32 0.11 36.79
C ARG A 308 34.84 -1.34 36.83
N ARG A 309 35.17 -2.07 37.91
CA ARG A 309 34.70 -3.46 38.10
C ARG A 309 33.17 -3.49 38.20
N GLU A 310 32.60 -2.58 38.98
CA GLU A 310 31.17 -2.42 39.14
C GLU A 310 30.48 -2.01 37.82
N SER A 311 31.09 -1.10 37.05
CA SER A 311 30.58 -0.65 35.76
C SER A 311 30.55 -1.78 34.73
N VAL A 312 31.64 -2.54 34.60
CA VAL A 312 31.70 -3.70 33.69
C VAL A 312 30.63 -4.72 34.08
N ARG A 313 30.51 -5.04 35.38
CA ARG A 313 29.48 -5.94 35.90
C ARG A 313 28.07 -5.46 35.55
N ARG A 314 27.74 -4.17 35.76
CA ARG A 314 26.42 -3.64 35.39
C ARG A 314 26.15 -3.76 33.89
N THR A 315 27.14 -3.47 33.05
CA THR A 315 26.93 -3.54 31.59
C THR A 315 26.77 -4.96 31.07
N THR A 316 27.53 -5.93 31.58
CA THR A 316 27.46 -7.33 31.11
C THR A 316 26.21 -8.04 31.63
N PHE A 317 25.86 -7.87 32.90
CA PHE A 317 24.65 -8.45 33.48
C PHE A 317 23.38 -7.76 32.96
N GLY A 318 23.40 -6.42 32.87
CA GLY A 318 22.26 -5.65 32.36
C GLY A 318 21.87 -6.08 30.94
N ARG A 319 22.84 -6.40 30.07
CA ARG A 319 22.55 -6.90 28.73
C ARG A 319 21.75 -8.22 28.73
N VAL A 320 22.08 -9.14 29.63
CA VAL A 320 21.38 -10.43 29.77
C VAL A 320 19.97 -10.20 30.30
N GLU A 321 19.82 -9.33 31.29
CA GLU A 321 18.51 -8.94 31.84
C GLU A 321 17.62 -8.28 30.78
N ASP A 322 18.18 -7.36 29.97
CA ASP A 322 17.46 -6.73 28.85
C ASP A 322 16.96 -7.76 27.84
N CYS A 323 17.78 -8.78 27.53
CA CYS A 323 17.38 -9.88 26.66
C CYS A 323 16.22 -10.69 27.26
N ILE A 324 16.29 -11.00 28.56
CA ILE A 324 15.23 -11.72 29.27
C ILE A 324 13.93 -10.90 29.26
N GLN A 325 14.00 -9.59 29.52
CA GLN A 325 12.83 -8.72 29.49
C GLN A 325 12.19 -8.64 28.10
N TRP A 326 13.02 -8.56 27.05
CA TRP A 326 12.56 -8.61 25.67
C TRP A 326 11.78 -9.91 25.42
N ILE A 327 12.32 -11.06 25.80
CA ILE A 327 11.68 -12.37 25.63
C ILE A 327 10.35 -12.44 26.39
N ARG A 328 10.33 -12.06 27.67
CA ARG A 328 9.14 -12.12 28.53
C ARG A 328 7.98 -11.30 27.98
N SER A 329 8.27 -10.09 27.50
CA SER A 329 7.26 -9.23 26.88
C SER A 329 6.61 -9.88 25.64
N ARG A 330 7.37 -10.62 24.83
CA ARG A 330 6.82 -11.33 23.65
C ARG A 330 6.10 -12.62 24.06
N LEU A 331 6.61 -13.33 25.06
CA LEU A 331 5.93 -14.50 25.63
C LEU A 331 4.54 -14.13 26.13
N GLU A 332 4.41 -13.03 26.86
CA GLU A 332 3.12 -12.50 27.33
C GLU A 332 2.19 -12.20 26.15
N LYS A 333 2.65 -11.38 25.18
CA LYS A 333 1.87 -11.01 23.97
C LYS A 333 1.37 -12.25 23.20
N LEU A 334 2.20 -13.27 22.99
CA LEU A 334 1.84 -14.47 22.24
C LEU A 334 0.99 -15.46 23.05
N SER A 335 1.12 -15.46 24.37
CA SER A 335 0.29 -16.27 25.27
C SER A 335 -1.14 -15.73 25.30
N GLU A 336 -1.28 -14.41 25.31
CA GLU A 336 -2.56 -13.69 25.34
C GLU A 336 -3.16 -13.45 23.95
N MET A 337 -2.55 -13.98 22.89
CA MET A 337 -3.02 -13.82 21.53
C MET A 337 -4.43 -14.41 21.34
N GLU A 338 -5.38 -13.55 20.95
CA GLU A 338 -6.76 -13.92 20.62
C GLU A 338 -6.95 -14.08 19.09
N PHE A 339 -7.85 -14.97 18.69
CA PHE A 339 -8.15 -15.24 17.27
C PHE A 339 -9.47 -14.61 16.87
N VAL A 340 -9.50 -13.99 15.69
CA VAL A 340 -10.67 -13.30 15.13
C VAL A 340 -11.46 -14.18 14.16
N GLU A 341 -12.76 -13.91 14.02
CA GLU A 341 -13.67 -14.65 13.12
C GLU A 341 -13.54 -14.23 11.64
N ASP A 342 -13.17 -12.97 11.41
CA ASP A 342 -13.06 -12.41 10.06
C ASP A 342 -11.79 -12.89 9.36
N LEU A 343 -11.94 -13.41 8.14
CA LEU A 343 -10.84 -14.03 7.42
C LEU A 343 -9.77 -13.02 6.99
N GLU A 344 -10.17 -11.82 6.54
CA GLU A 344 -9.22 -10.80 6.09
C GLU A 344 -8.37 -10.29 7.26
N GLN A 345 -9.00 -10.03 8.41
CA GLN A 345 -8.29 -9.65 9.64
C GLN A 345 -7.36 -10.77 10.12
N LEU A 346 -7.79 -12.04 10.02
CA LEU A 346 -6.97 -13.18 10.41
C LEU A 346 -5.76 -13.37 9.50
N GLU A 347 -5.93 -13.18 8.20
CA GLU A 347 -4.84 -13.22 7.21
C GLU A 347 -3.82 -12.09 7.44
N ASN A 348 -4.29 -10.88 7.76
CA ASN A 348 -3.41 -9.77 8.14
C ASN A 348 -2.62 -10.09 9.42
N MET A 349 -3.29 -10.62 10.44
CA MET A 349 -2.64 -11.05 11.69
C MET A 349 -1.57 -12.14 11.44
N PHE A 350 -1.77 -13.01 10.44
CA PHE A 350 -0.78 -14.00 10.05
C PHE A 350 0.43 -13.41 9.33
N GLU A 351 0.24 -12.44 8.44
CA GLU A 351 1.36 -11.73 7.82
C GLU A 351 2.16 -10.91 8.84
N GLU A 352 1.49 -10.25 9.80
CA GLU A 352 2.15 -9.58 10.92
C GLU A 352 2.96 -10.56 11.77
N HIS A 353 2.36 -11.71 12.14
CA HIS A 353 3.04 -12.71 12.95
C HIS A 353 4.22 -13.39 12.22
N LYS A 354 4.23 -13.47 10.88
CA LYS A 354 5.41 -13.92 10.13
C LYS A 354 6.63 -13.02 10.34
N VAL A 355 6.40 -11.71 10.39
CA VAL A 355 7.44 -10.72 10.66
C VAL A 355 7.93 -10.88 12.11
N ASP A 356 7.01 -10.89 13.08
CA ASP A 356 7.33 -11.09 14.50
C ASP A 356 8.12 -12.41 14.72
N ASN A 357 7.72 -13.50 14.05
CA ASN A 357 8.40 -14.79 14.14
C ASN A 357 9.81 -14.76 13.53
N HIS A 358 10.03 -13.99 12.46
CA HIS A 358 11.38 -13.81 11.90
C HIS A 358 12.28 -13.02 12.86
N GLU A 359 11.75 -11.94 13.47
CA GLU A 359 12.47 -11.18 14.50
C GLU A 359 12.85 -12.06 15.70
N ILE A 360 11.94 -12.94 16.15
CA ILE A 360 12.22 -13.90 17.22
C ILE A 360 13.35 -14.86 16.84
N GLN A 361 13.41 -15.33 15.60
CA GLN A 361 14.49 -16.22 15.16
C GLN A 361 15.84 -15.50 15.09
N ASP A 362 15.85 -14.28 14.55
CA ASP A 362 17.07 -13.46 14.43
C ASP A 362 17.59 -13.03 15.82
N PHE A 363 16.70 -12.92 16.82
CA PHE A 363 17.08 -12.63 18.20
C PHE A 363 18.06 -13.66 18.79
N ARG A 364 18.19 -14.87 18.20
CA ARG A 364 19.21 -15.85 18.57
C ARG A 364 20.61 -15.25 18.66
N GLN A 365 20.96 -14.32 17.75
CA GLN A 365 22.27 -13.69 17.73
C GLN A 365 22.58 -12.96 19.05
N ASN A 366 21.58 -12.33 19.67
CA ASN A 366 21.74 -11.63 20.94
C ASN A 366 21.99 -12.61 22.10
N VAL A 367 21.34 -13.78 22.06
CA VAL A 367 21.54 -14.86 23.04
C VAL A 367 22.96 -15.41 22.91
N ASP A 368 23.39 -15.71 21.68
CA ASP A 368 24.74 -16.23 21.42
C ASP A 368 25.83 -15.21 21.79
N GLU A 369 25.59 -13.91 21.62
CA GLU A 369 26.49 -12.84 22.08
C GLU A 369 26.62 -12.83 23.61
N CYS A 370 25.51 -12.98 24.34
CA CYS A 370 25.53 -13.07 25.80
C CYS A 370 26.33 -14.29 26.29
N ILE A 371 26.19 -15.43 25.59
CA ILE A 371 26.95 -16.66 25.88
C ILE A 371 28.44 -16.45 25.60
N ALA A 372 28.81 -15.84 24.47
CA ALA A 372 30.21 -15.61 24.11
C ALA A 372 30.95 -14.74 25.14
N ARG A 373 30.27 -13.74 25.72
CA ARG A 373 30.83 -12.85 26.75
C ARG A 373 31.09 -13.54 28.09
N GLN A 374 30.62 -14.77 28.30
CA GLN A 374 30.95 -15.56 29.49
C GLN A 374 32.47 -15.67 29.71
N ALA A 375 33.26 -15.72 28.64
CA ALA A 375 34.72 -15.77 28.70
C ALA A 375 35.37 -14.51 29.30
N GLU A 376 34.64 -13.40 29.35
CA GLU A 376 35.10 -12.10 29.87
C GLU A 376 34.76 -11.90 31.36
N ILE A 377 34.00 -12.84 31.95
CA ILE A 377 33.52 -12.74 33.33
C ILE A 377 34.59 -13.22 34.31
N VAL A 378 34.83 -12.43 35.36
CA VAL A 378 35.75 -12.78 36.45
C VAL A 378 35.24 -13.98 37.24
N ALA A 379 36.16 -14.78 37.79
CA ALA A 379 35.84 -16.05 38.48
C ALA A 379 34.81 -15.92 39.62
N GLU A 380 34.77 -14.75 40.28
CA GLU A 380 33.86 -14.46 41.40
C GLU A 380 32.39 -14.31 40.94
N ASP A 381 32.16 -13.83 39.73
CA ASP A 381 30.83 -13.53 39.18
C ASP A 381 30.35 -14.61 38.17
N THR A 382 31.21 -15.58 37.83
CA THR A 382 30.92 -16.60 36.80
C THR A 382 29.69 -17.45 37.13
N HIS A 383 29.49 -17.82 38.39
CA HIS A 383 28.35 -18.67 38.77
C HIS A 383 27.01 -17.97 38.54
N GLU A 384 26.87 -16.74 39.02
CA GLU A 384 25.66 -15.92 38.88
C GLU A 384 25.34 -15.64 37.40
N TYR A 385 26.37 -15.33 36.61
CA TYR A 385 26.21 -15.11 35.17
C TYR A 385 25.71 -16.37 34.43
N CYS A 386 26.24 -17.55 34.77
CA CYS A 386 25.79 -18.82 34.20
C CYS A 386 24.33 -19.12 34.53
N GLU A 387 23.85 -18.80 35.74
CA GLU A 387 22.44 -18.98 36.10
C GLU A 387 21.54 -18.09 35.25
N LEU A 388 21.90 -16.81 35.04
CA LEU A 388 21.16 -15.90 34.17
C LEU A 388 21.15 -16.36 32.71
N LEU A 389 22.28 -16.87 32.18
CA LEU A 389 22.32 -17.44 30.83
C LEU A 389 21.40 -18.66 30.70
N SER A 390 21.35 -19.53 31.70
CA SER A 390 20.47 -20.70 31.67
C SER A 390 18.99 -20.29 31.63
N ILE A 391 18.61 -19.23 32.35
CA ILE A 391 17.26 -18.64 32.28
C ILE A 391 17.00 -18.08 30.88
N LEU A 392 17.94 -17.29 30.35
CA LEU A 392 17.83 -16.67 29.03
C LEU A 392 17.61 -17.72 27.93
N GLU A 393 18.44 -18.77 27.90
CA GLU A 393 18.32 -19.84 26.88
C GLU A 393 17.00 -20.62 27.01
N SER A 394 16.57 -20.91 28.23
CA SER A 394 15.32 -21.63 28.51
C SER A 394 14.10 -20.81 28.06
N GLU A 395 14.03 -19.52 28.44
CA GLU A 395 12.91 -18.66 28.08
C GLU A 395 12.90 -18.34 26.56
N TYR A 396 14.06 -18.19 25.94
CA TYR A 396 14.16 -18.02 24.50
C TYR A 396 13.63 -19.25 23.73
N GLN A 397 13.98 -20.45 24.18
CA GLN A 397 13.49 -21.68 23.58
C GLN A 397 11.96 -21.79 23.71
N GLN A 398 11.40 -21.46 24.87
CA GLN A 398 9.95 -21.41 25.07
C GLN A 398 9.27 -20.41 24.12
N LEU A 399 9.85 -19.22 23.94
CA LEU A 399 9.31 -18.20 23.02
C LEU A 399 9.31 -18.70 21.57
N ARG A 400 10.40 -19.32 21.14
CA ARG A 400 10.53 -19.87 19.79
C ARG A 400 9.50 -20.96 19.52
N ASP A 401 9.32 -21.88 20.47
CA ASP A 401 8.37 -22.97 20.34
C ASP A 401 6.92 -22.45 20.33
N LEU A 402 6.60 -21.48 21.20
CA LEU A 402 5.29 -20.82 21.20
C LEU A 402 5.01 -20.08 19.89
N SER A 403 5.98 -19.31 19.39
CA SER A 403 5.85 -18.59 18.12
C SER A 403 5.62 -19.52 16.92
N ALA A 404 6.36 -20.63 16.87
CA ALA A 404 6.19 -21.67 15.84
C ALA A 404 4.82 -22.37 15.96
N GLY A 405 4.34 -22.62 17.18
CA GLY A 405 2.99 -23.10 17.43
C GLY A 405 1.92 -22.14 16.90
N ARG A 406 2.01 -20.85 17.23
CA ARG A 406 1.07 -19.82 16.76
C ARG A 406 1.06 -19.67 15.24
N MET A 407 2.22 -19.80 14.59
CA MET A 407 2.32 -19.84 13.13
C MET A 407 1.49 -20.99 12.54
N LEU A 408 1.58 -22.18 13.12
CA LEU A 408 0.81 -23.35 12.67
C LEU A 408 -0.68 -23.19 12.97
N ASP A 409 -1.03 -22.67 14.15
CA ASP A 409 -2.41 -22.41 14.54
C ASP A 409 -3.08 -21.46 13.53
N LEU A 410 -2.44 -20.34 13.21
CA LEU A 410 -2.95 -19.37 12.24
C LEU A 410 -3.12 -19.98 10.83
N ASP A 411 -2.11 -20.67 10.32
CA ASP A 411 -2.16 -21.27 8.98
C ASP A 411 -3.29 -22.31 8.86
N THR A 412 -3.41 -23.19 9.86
CA THR A 412 -4.45 -24.23 9.87
C THR A 412 -5.84 -23.65 10.06
N LEU A 413 -6.01 -22.62 10.90
CA LEU A 413 -7.27 -21.91 11.09
C LEU A 413 -7.72 -21.19 9.81
N ILE A 414 -6.81 -20.45 9.16
CA ILE A 414 -7.08 -19.74 7.89
C ILE A 414 -7.51 -20.73 6.81
N ALA A 415 -6.80 -21.85 6.66
CA ALA A 415 -7.13 -22.88 5.69
C ALA A 415 -8.54 -23.46 5.92
N PHE A 416 -8.90 -23.70 7.19
CA PHE A 416 -10.24 -24.15 7.56
C PHE A 416 -11.31 -23.10 7.25
N ILE A 417 -11.13 -21.85 7.68
CA ILE A 417 -12.11 -20.77 7.48
C ILE A 417 -12.34 -20.51 5.99
N ARG A 418 -11.28 -20.45 5.17
CA ARG A 418 -11.39 -20.33 3.71
C ARG A 418 -12.26 -21.45 3.11
N GLY A 419 -12.03 -22.69 3.55
CA GLY A 419 -12.83 -23.84 3.15
C GLY A 419 -14.30 -23.69 3.57
N ALA A 420 -14.55 -23.27 4.80
CA ALA A 420 -15.90 -23.09 5.34
C ALA A 420 -16.67 -21.99 4.59
N GLN A 421 -16.05 -20.82 4.38
CA GLN A 421 -16.65 -19.71 3.65
C GLN A 421 -16.97 -20.10 2.20
N HIS A 422 -16.08 -20.83 1.52
CA HIS A 422 -16.33 -21.29 0.16
C HIS A 422 -17.58 -22.19 0.05
N GLU A 423 -17.78 -23.11 1.01
CA GLU A 423 -18.98 -23.94 1.05
C GLU A 423 -20.23 -23.12 1.40
N ILE A 424 -20.14 -22.20 2.37
CA ILE A 424 -21.26 -21.32 2.74
C ILE A 424 -21.68 -20.42 1.57
N VAL A 425 -20.74 -19.85 0.83
CA VAL A 425 -21.04 -19.00 -0.34
C VAL A 425 -21.78 -19.81 -1.42
N TRP A 426 -21.36 -21.04 -1.67
CA TRP A 426 -22.06 -21.91 -2.63
C TRP A 426 -23.50 -22.18 -2.18
N ILE A 427 -23.73 -22.48 -0.88
CA ILE A 427 -25.07 -22.68 -0.32
C ILE A 427 -25.92 -21.40 -0.46
N ASN A 428 -25.36 -20.24 -0.11
CA ASN A 428 -26.05 -18.96 -0.20
C ASN A 428 -26.50 -18.65 -1.64
N GLY A 429 -25.68 -19.01 -2.64
CA GLY A 429 -26.05 -18.84 -4.05
C GLY A 429 -27.23 -19.72 -4.50
N ARG A 430 -27.49 -20.85 -3.83
CA ARG A 430 -28.69 -21.67 -4.06
C ARG A 430 -29.88 -21.15 -3.25
N GLU A 431 -29.64 -20.77 -2.00
CA GLU A 431 -30.63 -20.16 -1.12
C GLU A 431 -31.29 -18.93 -1.77
N ASP A 432 -30.50 -18.02 -2.34
CA ASP A 432 -31.00 -16.78 -2.95
C ASP A 432 -31.97 -17.06 -4.11
N ILE A 433 -31.64 -18.03 -4.98
CA ILE A 433 -32.49 -18.46 -6.09
C ILE A 433 -33.84 -19.00 -5.57
N GLU A 434 -33.80 -19.81 -4.52
CA GLU A 434 -35.00 -20.47 -3.98
C GLU A 434 -35.90 -19.50 -3.23
N VAL A 435 -35.33 -18.63 -2.39
CA VAL A 435 -36.08 -17.67 -1.56
C VAL A 435 -36.71 -16.57 -2.41
N THR A 436 -36.09 -16.17 -3.51
CA THR A 436 -36.62 -15.11 -4.40
C THR A 436 -37.64 -15.62 -5.41
N ARG A 437 -37.86 -16.94 -5.53
CA ARG A 437 -38.78 -17.50 -6.52
C ARG A 437 -40.24 -17.18 -6.18
N ASN A 438 -40.93 -16.54 -7.13
CA ASN A 438 -42.35 -16.22 -6.99
C ASN A 438 -43.24 -17.42 -7.32
N TRP A 439 -43.81 -18.04 -6.29
CA TRP A 439 -44.76 -19.15 -6.43
C TRP A 439 -46.23 -18.72 -6.58
N SER A 440 -46.54 -17.42 -6.48
CA SER A 440 -47.92 -16.93 -6.50
C SER A 440 -48.52 -16.83 -7.91
N ASP A 441 -47.69 -16.71 -8.95
CA ASP A 441 -48.14 -16.69 -10.34
C ASP A 441 -47.67 -17.94 -11.09
N ILE A 442 -48.38 -19.04 -10.85
CA ILE A 442 -48.07 -20.36 -11.42
C ILE A 442 -48.10 -20.32 -12.97
N SER A 443 -48.88 -19.42 -13.56
CA SER A 443 -49.02 -19.30 -15.02
C SER A 443 -47.75 -18.83 -15.72
N GLN A 444 -46.87 -18.12 -14.99
CA GLN A 444 -45.58 -17.64 -15.48
C GLN A 444 -44.43 -18.61 -15.22
N LEU A 445 -44.68 -19.73 -14.53
CA LEU A 445 -43.65 -20.72 -14.21
C LEU A 445 -43.51 -21.77 -15.31
N ASP A 446 -42.29 -21.96 -15.80
CA ASP A 446 -41.93 -23.10 -16.65
C ASP A 446 -41.74 -24.35 -15.78
N LEU A 447 -42.83 -25.09 -15.54
CA LEU A 447 -42.82 -26.28 -14.68
C LEU A 447 -41.91 -27.41 -15.18
N PRO A 448 -41.84 -27.74 -16.50
CA PRO A 448 -40.85 -28.69 -17.01
C PRO A 448 -39.40 -28.28 -16.73
N MET A 449 -39.06 -26.99 -16.93
CA MET A 449 -37.73 -26.48 -16.62
C MET A 449 -37.44 -26.56 -15.12
N LEU A 450 -38.41 -26.21 -14.26
CA LEU A 450 -38.27 -26.31 -12.80
C LEU A 450 -38.11 -27.74 -12.30
N GLN A 451 -38.79 -28.72 -12.91
CA GLN A 451 -38.55 -30.14 -12.61
C GLN A 451 -37.12 -30.58 -12.93
N ASN A 452 -36.58 -30.11 -14.06
CA ASN A 452 -35.19 -30.41 -14.43
C ASN A 452 -34.21 -29.71 -13.48
N TYR A 453 -34.47 -28.45 -13.14
CA TYR A 453 -33.70 -27.70 -12.16
C TYR A 453 -33.69 -28.39 -10.79
N TYR A 454 -34.83 -28.85 -10.27
CA TYR A 454 -34.90 -29.58 -9.00
C TYR A 454 -34.03 -30.85 -9.01
N LYS A 455 -34.12 -31.66 -10.07
CA LYS A 455 -33.27 -32.85 -10.23
C LYS A 455 -31.79 -32.49 -10.27
N GLN A 456 -31.44 -31.41 -10.97
CA GLN A 456 -30.08 -30.91 -11.03
C GLN A 456 -29.59 -30.43 -9.65
N LEU A 457 -30.40 -29.67 -8.91
CA LEU A 457 -30.08 -29.18 -7.58
C LEU A 457 -29.80 -30.34 -6.62
N LEU A 458 -30.64 -31.38 -6.61
CA LEU A 458 -30.41 -32.56 -5.79
C LEU A 458 -29.10 -33.28 -6.14
N HIS A 459 -28.81 -33.43 -7.43
CA HIS A 459 -27.56 -34.04 -7.88
C HIS A 459 -26.34 -33.20 -7.49
N GLU A 460 -26.44 -31.87 -7.60
CA GLU A 460 -25.39 -30.95 -7.14
C GLU A 460 -25.15 -31.07 -5.62
N ILE A 461 -26.23 -31.16 -4.81
CA ILE A 461 -26.14 -31.37 -3.36
C ILE A 461 -25.44 -32.71 -3.04
N GLU A 462 -25.82 -33.80 -3.70
CA GLU A 462 -25.21 -35.13 -3.54
C GLU A 462 -23.71 -35.10 -3.84
N LEU A 463 -23.31 -34.43 -4.93
CA LEU A 463 -21.89 -34.28 -5.29
C LEU A 463 -21.12 -33.35 -4.32
N ARG A 464 -21.81 -32.40 -3.68
CA ARG A 464 -21.18 -31.43 -2.77
C ARG A 464 -21.01 -31.96 -1.36
N GLU A 465 -21.90 -32.84 -0.90
CA GLU A 465 -21.91 -33.38 0.46
C GLU A 465 -20.55 -33.95 0.93
N PRO A 466 -19.79 -34.74 0.14
CA PRO A 466 -18.48 -35.23 0.57
C PRO A 466 -17.47 -34.10 0.83
N ARG A 467 -17.52 -33.02 0.02
CA ARG A 467 -16.63 -31.86 0.16
C ARG A 467 -16.98 -31.05 1.40
N PHE A 468 -18.27 -30.83 1.63
CA PHE A 468 -18.75 -30.18 2.84
C PHE A 468 -18.32 -30.95 4.10
N ASN A 469 -18.50 -32.27 4.09
CA ASN A 469 -18.12 -33.15 5.20
C ASN A 469 -16.59 -33.15 5.43
N ASP A 470 -15.77 -33.10 4.38
CA ASP A 470 -14.31 -32.98 4.53
C ASP A 470 -13.91 -31.70 5.27
N VAL A 471 -14.47 -30.56 4.89
CA VAL A 471 -14.21 -29.27 5.57
C VAL A 471 -14.73 -29.29 7.01
N HIS A 472 -15.93 -29.80 7.25
CA HIS A 472 -16.50 -29.92 8.59
C HIS A 472 -15.65 -30.85 9.49
N ASN A 473 -15.19 -31.99 8.95
CA ASN A 473 -14.32 -32.92 9.66
C ASN A 473 -12.94 -32.31 9.98
N LYS A 474 -12.40 -31.47 9.10
CA LYS A 474 -11.17 -30.71 9.37
C LYS A 474 -11.36 -29.77 10.56
N GLY A 475 -12.45 -29.01 10.63
CA GLY A 475 -12.75 -28.16 11.78
C GLY A 475 -12.90 -28.96 13.08
N ALA A 476 -13.62 -30.09 13.04
CA ALA A 476 -13.75 -30.97 14.20
C ALA A 476 -12.39 -31.58 14.63
N ALA A 477 -11.51 -31.89 13.67
CA ALA A 477 -10.17 -32.38 13.97
C ALA A 477 -9.30 -31.31 14.67
N LEU A 478 -9.40 -30.04 14.25
CA LEU A 478 -8.70 -28.93 14.92
C LEU A 478 -9.13 -28.80 16.39
N LEU A 479 -10.44 -28.90 16.68
CA LEU A 479 -10.93 -28.90 18.06
C LEU A 479 -10.38 -30.08 18.87
N ASN A 480 -10.39 -31.28 18.30
CA ASN A 480 -9.86 -32.48 18.96
C ASN A 480 -8.34 -32.40 19.22
N GLN A 481 -7.61 -31.64 18.40
CA GLN A 481 -6.17 -31.40 18.57
C GLN A 481 -5.87 -30.29 19.59
N GLY A 482 -6.90 -29.65 20.17
CA GLY A 482 -6.72 -28.59 21.16
C GLY A 482 -6.33 -27.26 20.55
N HIS A 483 -6.75 -26.99 19.31
CA HIS A 483 -6.48 -25.71 18.65
C HIS A 483 -7.01 -24.54 19.51
N PRO A 484 -6.22 -23.47 19.73
CA PRO A 484 -6.57 -22.40 20.67
C PRO A 484 -7.79 -21.55 20.26
N ALA A 485 -8.06 -21.44 18.96
CA ALA A 485 -9.20 -20.71 18.41
C ALA A 485 -10.54 -21.47 18.49
N ILE A 486 -10.85 -22.07 19.65
CA ILE A 486 -12.02 -22.93 19.86
C ILE A 486 -13.32 -22.23 19.42
N HIS A 487 -13.53 -21.01 19.91
CA HIS A 487 -14.76 -20.26 19.65
C HIS A 487 -14.97 -19.95 18.16
N VAL A 488 -13.90 -19.57 17.45
CA VAL A 488 -13.95 -19.28 16.01
C VAL A 488 -14.27 -20.54 15.21
N ILE A 489 -13.63 -21.67 15.54
CA ILE A 489 -13.87 -22.93 14.85
C ILE A 489 -15.32 -23.41 15.07
N GLU A 490 -15.80 -23.37 16.32
CA GLU A 490 -17.18 -23.72 16.66
C GLU A 490 -18.19 -22.81 15.95
N PHE A 491 -17.91 -21.50 15.86
CA PHE A 491 -18.76 -20.56 15.14
C PHE A 491 -18.95 -20.99 13.68
N TYR A 492 -17.86 -21.28 12.96
CA TYR A 492 -17.92 -21.70 11.56
C TYR A 492 -18.55 -23.08 11.38
N LEU A 493 -18.24 -24.06 12.22
CA LEU A 493 -18.89 -25.38 12.17
C LEU A 493 -20.41 -25.25 12.34
N ASN A 494 -20.85 -24.48 13.33
CA ASN A 494 -22.28 -24.22 13.57
C ASN A 494 -22.93 -23.44 12.41
N ALA A 495 -22.23 -22.49 11.81
CA ALA A 495 -22.72 -21.75 10.64
C ALA A 495 -22.89 -22.66 9.41
N MET A 496 -21.87 -23.47 9.13
CA MET A 496 -21.90 -24.48 8.06
C MET A 496 -23.05 -25.46 8.24
N GLN A 497 -23.19 -26.06 9.42
CA GLN A 497 -24.24 -27.03 9.70
C GLN A 497 -25.63 -26.42 9.53
N ARG A 498 -25.86 -25.22 10.09
CA ARG A 498 -27.14 -24.49 9.92
C ARG A 498 -27.46 -24.21 8.45
N LYS A 499 -26.47 -23.81 7.67
CA LYS A 499 -26.64 -23.53 6.23
C LYS A 499 -26.94 -24.79 5.44
N TRP A 500 -26.30 -25.91 5.76
CA TRP A 500 -26.57 -27.19 5.14
C TRP A 500 -27.99 -27.69 5.44
N ASP A 501 -28.40 -27.66 6.71
CA ASP A 501 -29.74 -28.05 7.12
C ASP A 501 -30.82 -27.16 6.46
N TRP A 502 -30.53 -25.87 6.32
CA TRP A 502 -31.40 -24.93 5.61
C TRP A 502 -31.54 -25.27 4.13
N LEU A 503 -30.44 -25.59 3.43
CA LEU A 503 -30.48 -26.00 2.02
C LEU A 503 -31.32 -27.27 1.82
N LEU A 504 -31.20 -28.25 2.72
CA LEU A 504 -32.02 -29.46 2.70
C LEU A 504 -33.50 -29.18 3.00
N ALA A 505 -33.81 -28.18 3.82
CA ALA A 505 -35.19 -27.75 4.05
C ALA A 505 -35.77 -27.03 2.84
N LEU A 506 -34.99 -26.15 2.20
CA LEU A 506 -35.37 -25.46 0.96
C LEU A 506 -35.63 -26.44 -0.18
N SER A 507 -34.79 -27.47 -0.36
CA SER A 507 -35.00 -28.48 -1.41
C SER A 507 -36.30 -29.27 -1.21
N LYS A 508 -36.68 -29.56 0.04
CA LYS A 508 -37.99 -30.17 0.37
C LYS A 508 -39.16 -29.21 0.09
N CYS A 509 -39.00 -27.93 0.39
CA CYS A 509 -40.00 -26.91 0.10
C CYS A 509 -40.22 -26.78 -1.42
N LEU A 510 -39.14 -26.73 -2.20
CA LEU A 510 -39.16 -26.74 -3.66
C LEU A 510 -39.89 -27.97 -4.20
N GLU A 511 -39.59 -29.17 -3.70
CA GLU A 511 -40.28 -30.41 -4.09
C GLU A 511 -41.79 -30.31 -3.89
N GLN A 512 -42.21 -29.84 -2.71
CA GLN A 512 -43.61 -29.73 -2.35
C GLN A 512 -44.34 -28.71 -3.21
N HIS A 513 -43.78 -27.50 -3.37
CA HIS A 513 -44.36 -26.47 -4.21
C HIS A 513 -44.47 -26.92 -5.68
N LEU A 514 -43.45 -27.59 -6.20
CA LEU A 514 -43.45 -28.12 -7.55
C LEU A 514 -44.54 -29.18 -7.74
N ARG A 515 -44.68 -30.10 -6.77
CA ARG A 515 -45.74 -31.12 -6.78
C ARG A 515 -47.14 -30.48 -6.78
N ASP A 516 -47.36 -29.49 -5.94
CA ASP A 516 -48.65 -28.80 -5.83
C ASP A 516 -48.97 -28.00 -7.09
N ALA A 517 -47.99 -27.30 -7.67
CA ALA A 517 -48.15 -26.56 -8.92
C ALA A 517 -48.49 -27.49 -10.11
N LEU A 518 -47.85 -28.65 -10.20
CA LEU A 518 -48.15 -29.66 -11.23
C LEU A 518 -49.56 -30.23 -11.08
N ASN A 519 -49.99 -30.51 -9.85
CA ASN A 519 -51.34 -30.98 -9.57
C ASN A 519 -52.40 -29.93 -9.96
N LEU A 520 -52.17 -28.65 -9.63
CA LEU A 520 -53.05 -27.55 -10.01
C LEU A 520 -53.13 -27.39 -11.53
N HIS A 521 -52.00 -27.43 -12.24
CA HIS A 521 -51.97 -27.35 -13.69
C HIS A 521 -52.72 -28.52 -14.35
N SER A 522 -52.55 -29.75 -13.85
CA SER A 522 -53.29 -30.92 -14.33
C SER A 522 -54.80 -30.74 -14.13
N ASN A 523 -55.22 -30.26 -12.96
CA ASN A 523 -56.62 -30.01 -12.65
C ASN A 523 -57.22 -28.90 -13.54
N GLU A 524 -56.50 -27.79 -13.78
CA GLU A 524 -56.95 -26.72 -14.67
C GLU A 524 -57.14 -27.21 -16.11
N VAL A 525 -56.22 -28.04 -16.61
CA VAL A 525 -56.35 -28.67 -17.93
C VAL A 525 -57.58 -29.57 -17.97
N GLU A 526 -57.78 -30.44 -16.97
CA GLU A 526 -58.96 -31.30 -16.87
C GLU A 526 -60.27 -30.49 -16.81
N TYR A 527 -60.34 -29.46 -15.97
CA TYR A 527 -61.50 -28.57 -15.88
C TYR A 527 -61.74 -27.84 -17.21
N SER A 528 -60.70 -27.38 -17.91
CA SER A 528 -60.84 -26.74 -19.22
C SER A 528 -61.38 -27.70 -20.28
N ILE A 529 -60.95 -28.97 -20.25
CA ILE A 529 -61.43 -30.02 -21.15
C ILE A 529 -62.91 -30.32 -20.84
N ILE A 530 -63.27 -30.45 -19.57
CA ILE A 530 -64.66 -30.68 -19.14
C ILE A 530 -65.55 -29.49 -19.54
N LEU A 531 -65.09 -28.25 -19.36
CA LEU A 531 -65.83 -27.05 -19.74
C LEU A 531 -66.03 -26.95 -21.27
N ASN A 532 -64.99 -27.29 -22.04
CA ASN A 532 -65.05 -27.33 -23.50
C ASN A 532 -65.98 -28.45 -24.02
N CYS A 533 -65.94 -29.63 -23.40
CA CYS A 533 -66.86 -30.73 -23.70
C CYS A 533 -68.32 -30.36 -23.35
N SER A 534 -68.54 -29.71 -22.21
CA SER A 534 -69.88 -29.23 -21.79
C SER A 534 -70.43 -28.13 -22.70
N ARG A 535 -69.55 -27.26 -23.23
CA ARG A 535 -69.89 -26.27 -24.27
C ARG A 535 -70.24 -26.96 -25.60
N TRP A 536 -69.51 -28.00 -25.99
CA TRP A 536 -69.80 -28.80 -27.19
C TRP A 536 -71.15 -29.51 -27.10
N GLN A 537 -71.46 -30.16 -25.97
CA GLN A 537 -72.76 -30.82 -25.75
C GLN A 537 -73.93 -29.83 -25.85
N ASN A 538 -73.81 -28.65 -25.24
CA ASN A 538 -74.82 -27.60 -25.38
C ASN A 538 -74.95 -27.09 -26.84
N TYR A 539 -73.85 -27.07 -27.61
CA TYR A 539 -73.87 -26.66 -29.02
C TYR A 539 -74.60 -27.67 -29.92
N ASP A 540 -74.44 -28.98 -29.66
CA ASP A 540 -75.14 -30.04 -30.38
C ASP A 540 -76.62 -30.16 -29.97
N GLU A 541 -76.97 -29.91 -28.70
CA GLU A 541 -78.37 -29.82 -28.26
C GLU A 541 -79.10 -28.63 -28.91
N LEU A 542 -78.44 -27.48 -29.07
CA LEU A 542 -78.99 -26.32 -29.78
C LEU A 542 -79.16 -26.57 -31.29
N LYS A 543 -78.30 -27.37 -31.92
CA LYS A 543 -78.46 -27.78 -33.33
C LYS A 543 -79.65 -28.72 -33.54
N ASN A 544 -79.94 -29.61 -32.59
CA ASN A 544 -81.06 -30.55 -32.68
C ASN A 544 -82.43 -29.93 -32.35
N LEU A 545 -82.46 -28.69 -31.85
CA LEU A 545 -83.68 -27.90 -31.62
C LEU A 545 -84.01 -26.94 -32.79
N ALA A 546 -83.18 -26.87 -33.84
CA ALA A 546 -83.52 -26.13 -35.04
C ALA A 546 -84.55 -26.93 -35.86
N PRO A 547 -85.78 -26.43 -36.06
CA PRO A 547 -86.77 -27.14 -36.86
C PRO A 547 -86.29 -27.20 -38.32
N THR A 548 -86.24 -28.40 -38.88
CA THR A 548 -86.20 -28.63 -40.32
C THR A 548 -87.29 -27.81 -40.99
N VAL A 549 -86.90 -26.79 -41.75
CA VAL A 549 -87.74 -26.09 -42.75
C VAL A 549 -87.72 -26.88 -44.04
#